data_AF-A0A7D9LLD0-F1
#
_entry.id   AF-A0A7D9LLD0-F1
#
_cell.length_a   1.000
_cell.length_b   1.000
_cell.length_c   1.000
_cell.angle_alpha   90.00
_cell.angle_beta   90.00
_cell.angle_gamma   90.00
#
_symmetry.space_group_name_H-M   'P 1'
#
loop_
_entity.id
_entity.type
_entity.pdbx_description
1 polymer ?
#
loop_
_entity_poly.entity_id
_entity_poly.type
_entity_poly.pdbx_seq_one_letter_code
_entity_poly.pdbx_strand_id
1 'polypeptide(L)'
;MDDTSDPSLIEQFVNITGATESRAQTLLNACNGNLEMAIGMHLEEAESSGNHTQGESTSHQCVGEDDVRAPIPQTRGVLVEGPYSRGKYFEPSLNILYNDL
;
A
#
# COMPACT_ATOMS: atom_id res chain seq x y z
N MET A 1 -10.10 -44.29 -9.76
CA MET A 1 -8.83 -43.93 -9.12
C MET A 1 -8.63 -42.49 -9.51
N ASP A 2 -8.66 -41.62 -8.51
CA ASP A 2 -8.50 -40.18 -8.65
C ASP A 2 -7.11 -39.94 -9.25
N ASP A 3 -7.03 -39.46 -10.49
CA ASP A 3 -5.77 -38.98 -11.07
C ASP A 3 -5.38 -37.76 -10.23
N THR A 4 -4.54 -37.98 -9.21
CA THR A 4 -3.89 -36.94 -8.41
C THR A 4 -2.84 -36.26 -9.28
N SER A 5 -3.29 -35.67 -10.39
CA SER A 5 -2.51 -34.76 -11.19
C SER A 5 -2.48 -33.48 -10.39
N ASP A 6 -1.32 -33.15 -9.82
CA ASP A 6 -1.14 -31.88 -9.14
C ASP A 6 -1.68 -30.76 -10.05
N PRO A 7 -2.70 -30.00 -9.61
CA PRO A 7 -3.34 -29.00 -10.45
C PRO A 7 -2.28 -28.00 -10.91
N SER A 8 -2.35 -27.61 -12.18
CA SER A 8 -1.41 -26.63 -12.74
C SER A 8 -1.40 -25.36 -11.88
N LEU A 9 -0.27 -24.65 -11.80
CA LEU A 9 -0.20 -23.38 -11.06
C LEU A 9 -1.30 -22.39 -11.51
N ILE A 10 -1.69 -22.46 -12.78
CA ILE A 10 -2.81 -21.70 -13.36
C ILE A 10 -4.14 -22.12 -12.74
N GLU A 11 -4.44 -23.42 -12.65
CA GLU A 11 -5.67 -23.91 -12.03
C GLU A 11 -5.72 -23.58 -10.54
N GLN A 12 -4.61 -23.74 -9.82
CA GLN A 12 -4.53 -23.38 -8.41
C GLN A 12 -4.81 -21.89 -8.21
N PHE A 13 -4.20 -21.03 -9.03
CA PHE A 13 -4.44 -19.60 -9.00
C PHE A 13 -5.91 -19.24 -9.25
N VAL A 14 -6.50 -19.82 -10.31
CA VAL A 14 -7.92 -19.61 -10.68
C VAL A 14 -8.86 -20.10 -9.57
N ASN A 15 -8.59 -21.26 -8.98
CA ASN A 15 -9.39 -21.80 -7.89
C ASN A 15 -9.33 -20.95 -6.61
N ILE A 16 -8.19 -20.30 -6.33
CA ILE A 16 -8.01 -19.47 -5.13
C ILE A 16 -8.61 -18.07 -5.33
N THR A 17 -8.34 -17.45 -6.48
CA THR A 17 -8.67 -16.04 -6.73
C THR A 17 -10.00 -15.84 -7.47
N GLY A 18 -10.51 -16.86 -8.16
CA GLY A 18 -11.64 -16.75 -9.08
C GLY A 18 -11.33 -15.99 -10.37
N ALA A 19 -10.06 -15.67 -10.63
CA ALA A 19 -9.64 -14.99 -11.85
C ALA A 19 -9.74 -15.89 -13.09
N THR A 20 -9.59 -15.31 -14.28
CA THR A 20 -9.53 -16.08 -15.53
C THR A 20 -8.14 -16.68 -15.76
N GLU A 21 -8.07 -17.80 -16.48
CA GLU A 21 -6.80 -18.48 -16.79
C GLU A 21 -5.80 -17.59 -17.54
N SER A 22 -6.28 -16.70 -18.42
CA SER A 22 -5.43 -15.74 -19.14
C SER A 22 -4.77 -14.72 -18.20
N ARG A 23 -5.53 -14.25 -17.19
CA ARG A 23 -5.02 -13.38 -16.13
C ARG A 23 -3.98 -14.12 -15.30
N ALA A 24 -4.31 -15.34 -14.87
CA ALA A 24 -3.42 -16.22 -14.12
C ALA A 24 -2.09 -16.49 -14.85
N GLN A 25 -2.13 -16.80 -16.16
CA GLN A 25 -0.93 -17.05 -16.96
C GLN A 25 -0.03 -15.81 -17.04
N THR A 26 -0.63 -14.62 -17.20
CA THR A 26 0.12 -13.36 -17.25
C THR A 26 0.80 -13.06 -15.92
N LEU A 27 0.07 -13.18 -14.81
CA LEU A 27 0.59 -12.93 -13.47
C LEU A 27 1.64 -13.95 -13.06
N LEU A 28 1.38 -15.24 -13.28
CA LEU A 28 2.36 -16.30 -12.97
C LEU A 28 3.63 -16.15 -13.80
N ASN A 29 3.55 -15.73 -15.07
CA ASN A 29 4.73 -15.46 -15.88
C ASN A 29 5.52 -14.24 -15.36
N ALA A 30 4.82 -13.17 -14.96
CA ALA A 30 5.46 -12.00 -14.35
C ALA A 30 6.11 -12.33 -13.00
N CYS A 31 5.50 -13.22 -12.22
CA CYS A 31 6.01 -13.73 -10.95
C CYS A 31 6.96 -14.92 -11.11
N ASN A 32 7.38 -15.25 -12.35
CA ASN A 32 8.32 -16.31 -12.66
C ASN A 32 7.95 -17.68 -12.05
N GLY A 33 6.65 -18.02 -12.08
CA GLY A 33 6.07 -19.24 -11.52
C GLY A 33 5.79 -19.20 -10.01
N ASN A 34 5.92 -18.04 -9.36
CA ASN A 34 5.61 -17.90 -7.93
C ASN A 34 4.11 -17.62 -7.72
N LEU A 35 3.40 -18.63 -7.20
CA LEU A 35 1.96 -18.58 -6.97
C LEU A 35 1.56 -17.55 -5.89
N GLU A 36 2.26 -17.50 -4.74
CA GLU A 36 1.95 -16.58 -3.64
C GLU A 36 2.05 -15.12 -4.07
N MET A 37 3.11 -14.78 -4.81
CA MET A 37 3.31 -13.41 -5.30
C MET A 37 2.26 -13.02 -6.34
N ALA A 38 1.91 -13.94 -7.24
CA ALA A 38 0.86 -13.71 -8.22
C ALA A 38 -0.49 -13.45 -7.52
N ILE A 39 -0.84 -14.26 -6.51
CA ILE A 39 -2.09 -14.12 -5.77
C ILE A 39 -2.13 -12.77 -5.04
N GLY A 40 -1.04 -12.41 -4.36
CA GLY A 40 -0.92 -11.12 -3.67
C GLY A 40 -1.18 -9.94 -4.61
N MET A 41 -0.48 -9.91 -5.75
CA MET A 41 -0.64 -8.84 -6.73
C MET A 41 -2.07 -8.76 -7.29
N HIS A 42 -2.71 -9.91 -7.54
CA HIS A 42 -4.09 -9.94 -8.02
C HIS A 42 -5.11 -9.42 -7.00
N LEU A 43 -4.95 -9.78 -5.72
CA LEU A 43 -5.84 -9.33 -4.66
C LEU A 43 -5.63 -7.85 -4.34
N GLU A 44 -4.39 -7.36 -4.34
CA GLU A 44 -4.06 -5.94 -4.20
C GLU A 44 -4.69 -5.08 -5.31
N GLU A 45 -4.74 -5.60 -6.55
CA GLU A 45 -5.42 -4.96 -7.68
C GLU A 45 -6.96 -4.99 -7.55
N ALA A 46 -7.54 -6.08 -7.02
CA ALA A 46 -8.98 -6.19 -6.80
C ALA A 46 -9.48 -5.17 -5.75
N GLU A 47 -8.74 -5.02 -4.65
CA GLU A 47 -8.99 -4.00 -3.63
C GLU A 47 -8.68 -2.57 -4.14
N SER A 48 -7.94 -2.44 -5.26
CA SER A 48 -7.72 -1.14 -5.93
C SER A 48 -8.88 -0.62 -6.74
N SER A 49 -9.84 -1.47 -7.11
CA SER A 49 -11.06 -1.00 -7.77
C SER A 49 -12.15 -0.57 -6.77
N GLY A 50 -11.90 -0.71 -5.48
CA GLY A 50 -12.77 -0.29 -4.39
C GLY A 50 -11.95 0.36 -3.29
N ASN A 51 -11.75 1.67 -3.41
CA ASN A 51 -11.35 2.53 -2.28
C ASN A 51 -9.87 2.47 -1.88
N HIS A 52 -8.95 2.82 -2.79
CA HIS A 52 -7.64 3.36 -2.39
C HIS A 52 -7.81 4.78 -1.88
N THR A 53 -8.34 4.87 -0.67
CA THR A 53 -8.03 5.90 0.30
C THR A 53 -7.23 5.25 1.41
N GLN A 54 -5.90 5.28 1.32
CA GLN A 54 -4.98 5.27 2.45
C GLN A 54 -3.59 5.61 1.93
N GLY A 55 -2.97 6.75 2.19
CA GLY A 55 -3.29 8.00 2.87
C GLY A 55 -2.03 8.85 2.60
N GLU A 56 -2.06 10.06 2.08
CA GLU A 56 -2.52 11.32 2.65
C GLU A 56 -2.20 12.32 1.52
N SER A 57 -3.11 13.06 0.91
CA SER A 57 -3.97 14.08 1.53
C SER A 57 -5.28 14.25 0.73
N THR A 58 -6.36 14.42 1.48
CA THR A 58 -7.56 15.21 1.18
C THR A 58 -8.03 15.29 -0.28
N SER A 59 -9.05 14.48 -0.57
CA SER A 59 -10.25 14.80 -1.38
C SER A 59 -10.11 15.25 -2.84
N HIS A 60 -11.21 15.05 -3.57
CA HIS A 60 -11.54 15.54 -4.92
C HIS A 60 -11.24 14.53 -6.05
N GLN A 61 -12.18 13.61 -6.32
CA GLN A 61 -13.23 13.72 -7.35
C GLN A 61 -12.67 13.80 -8.79
N CYS A 62 -13.11 12.83 -9.59
CA CYS A 62 -13.16 12.84 -11.04
C CYS A 62 -13.23 14.25 -11.67
N VAL A 63 -12.30 14.55 -12.60
CA VAL A 63 -12.48 15.24 -13.90
C VAL A 63 -11.10 15.69 -14.42
N GLY A 64 -10.75 15.32 -15.66
CA GLY A 64 -9.82 16.09 -16.49
C GLY A 64 -8.54 15.37 -16.92
N GLU A 65 -8.41 15.16 -18.23
CA GLU A 65 -7.19 14.76 -18.92
C GLU A 65 -6.15 15.90 -18.89
N ASP A 66 -5.64 16.29 -17.71
CA ASP A 66 -4.47 17.19 -17.57
C ASP A 66 -3.88 17.19 -16.14
N ASP A 67 -4.00 16.11 -15.37
CA ASP A 67 -3.50 16.05 -13.98
C ASP A 67 -1.99 15.70 -13.91
N VAL A 68 -1.18 16.27 -14.81
CA VAL A 68 0.28 16.24 -14.70
C VAL A 68 0.71 17.21 -13.60
N ARG A 69 0.80 16.68 -12.37
CA ARG A 69 1.41 17.40 -11.26
C ARG A 69 2.79 17.92 -11.69
N ALA A 70 2.99 19.23 -11.58
CA ALA A 70 4.27 19.84 -11.88
C ALA A 70 5.40 19.17 -11.08
N PRO A 71 6.62 19.02 -11.63
CA PRO A 71 7.73 18.43 -10.91
C PRO A 71 7.94 19.12 -9.56
N ILE A 72 8.02 18.35 -8.48
CA ILE A 72 8.22 18.89 -7.14
C ILE A 72 9.52 19.69 -7.13
N PRO A 73 9.49 21.00 -6.83
CA PRO A 73 10.71 21.80 -6.78
C PRO A 73 11.61 21.28 -5.66
N GLN A 74 12.86 20.97 -5.99
CA GLN A 74 13.85 20.49 -5.02
C GLN A 74 14.26 21.63 -4.08
N THR A 75 13.92 21.53 -2.81
CA THR A 75 14.44 22.44 -1.77
C THR A 75 15.70 21.85 -1.16
N ARG A 76 16.80 22.62 -1.12
CA ARG A 76 18.00 22.27 -0.35
C ARG A 76 17.82 22.70 1.10
N GLY A 77 17.26 21.81 1.93
CA GLY A 77 17.26 21.99 3.38
C GLY A 77 18.63 21.63 3.95
N VAL A 78 19.27 22.54 4.67
CA VAL A 78 20.45 22.23 5.50
C VAL A 78 19.97 22.04 6.94
N LEU A 79 20.26 20.87 7.51
CA LEU A 79 20.04 20.64 8.94
C LEU A 79 21.04 21.50 9.71
N VAL A 80 20.59 22.67 10.18
CA VAL A 80 21.40 23.52 11.06
C VAL A 80 21.27 22.97 12.48
N GLU A 81 22.32 22.30 12.94
CA GLU A 81 22.42 21.89 14.34
C GLU A 81 22.66 23.13 15.20
N GLY A 82 21.57 23.74 15.65
CA GLY A 82 21.61 24.72 16.73
C GLY A 82 22.02 24.02 18.04
N PRO A 83 22.58 24.74 19.02
CA PRO A 83 23.10 24.17 20.28
C PRO A 83 22.03 23.59 21.22
N TYR A 84 20.81 23.35 20.74
CA TYR A 84 19.67 22.88 21.53
C TYR A 84 19.13 21.54 21.01
N SER A 85 20.02 20.58 20.77
CA SER A 85 19.67 19.15 20.84
C SER A 85 19.42 18.76 22.30
N ARG A 86 18.40 19.33 22.94
CA ARG A 86 17.92 18.89 24.26
C ARG A 86 16.43 19.13 24.43
N GLY A 87 15.66 18.05 24.32
CA GLY A 87 14.35 17.92 24.94
C GLY A 87 13.18 18.10 23.99
N LYS A 88 12.54 16.97 23.66
CA LYS A 88 11.14 16.94 23.27
C LYS A 88 10.29 17.36 24.45
N TYR A 89 9.68 18.55 24.45
CA TYR A 89 8.46 18.83 25.25
C TYR A 89 7.63 19.93 24.56
N PHE A 90 6.61 19.52 23.82
CA PHE A 90 5.43 20.32 23.56
C PHE A 90 4.25 19.49 24.05
N GLU A 91 3.65 19.86 25.17
CA GLU A 91 2.28 19.49 25.52
C GLU A 91 1.72 20.63 26.39
N PRO A 92 0.66 21.31 25.95
CA PRO A 92 0.00 22.35 26.72
C PRO A 92 -1.08 21.73 27.62
N SER A 93 -1.34 22.40 28.74
CA SER A 93 -2.56 22.33 29.58
C SER A 93 -2.48 21.48 30.85
N LEU A 94 -2.42 22.21 31.96
CA LEU A 94 -2.92 21.87 33.29
C LEU A 94 -4.15 20.96 33.26
N ASN A 95 -4.11 19.85 34.01
CA ASN A 95 -5.27 19.41 34.79
C ASN A 95 -4.84 18.61 36.04
N ILE A 96 -5.07 19.25 37.20
CA ILE A 96 -5.51 18.69 38.49
C ILE A 96 -5.06 17.25 38.83
N LEU A 97 -4.17 17.11 39.82
CA LEU A 97 -4.51 16.42 41.06
C LEU A 97 -3.56 16.85 42.18
N TYR A 98 -4.07 17.70 43.06
CA TYR A 98 -3.62 17.82 44.43
C TYR A 98 -3.76 16.44 45.09
N ASN A 99 -2.66 15.74 45.42
CA ASN A 99 -2.64 14.70 46.44
C ASN A 99 -1.20 14.34 46.87
N ASP A 100 -0.98 14.41 48.19
CA ASP A 100 0.08 13.79 48.98
C ASP A 100 1.51 14.37 48.92
N LEU A 101 1.77 15.48 49.62
CA LEU A 101 2.50 15.57 50.92
C LEU A 101 2.81 17.02 51.33
#